data_AF-A0A7Y4X8D6-F1
#
_entry.id   AF-A0A7Y4X8D6-F1
#
_cell.length_a   1.000
_cell.length_b   1.000
_cell.length_c   1.000
_cell.angle_alpha   90.00
_cell.angle_beta   90.00
_cell.angle_gamma   90.00
#
_symmetry.space_group_name_H-M   'P 1'
#
loop_
_entity.id
_entity.type
_entity.pdbx_description
1 polymer ?
#
loop_
_entity_poly.entity_id
_entity_poly.type
_entity_poly.pdbx_seq_one_letter_code
_entity_poly.pdbx_strand_id
1 'polypeptide(L)'
;YNPEPPKVGVRRAIATDPLPDTLFKPASALRHGAYKLLHDYETGRDELYDLRNDLGELRDLAAVNQRLTATLRQRLDAALRRVKARRPSKNEQFQP
;
A
#
# COMPACT_ATOMS: atom_id res chain seq x y z
N TYR A 1 6.92 20.66 17.41
CA TYR A 1 7.11 21.12 16.02
C TYR A 1 8.40 20.52 15.54
N ASN A 2 8.35 19.54 14.63
CA ASN A 2 9.54 18.97 14.01
C ASN A 2 9.64 19.61 12.61
N PRO A 3 10.56 20.55 12.37
CA PRO A 3 10.72 21.14 11.06
C PRO A 3 11.34 20.08 10.12
N GLU A 4 10.61 19.71 9.07
CA GLU A 4 11.15 18.92 7.97
C GLU A 4 12.30 19.70 7.31
N PRO A 5 13.50 19.11 7.13
CA PRO A 5 14.57 19.76 6.40
C PRO A 5 14.22 19.89 4.91
N PRO A 6 14.77 20.91 4.21
CA PRO A 6 14.47 21.13 2.80
C PRO A 6 14.88 19.92 1.96
N LYS A 7 14.01 19.53 1.02
CA LYS A 7 14.26 18.44 0.07
C LYS A 7 15.42 18.83 -0.85
N VAL A 8 16.64 18.44 -0.47
CA VAL A 8 17.83 18.55 -1.33
C VAL A 8 17.69 17.50 -2.43
N GLY A 9 17.68 17.96 -3.68
CA GLY A 9 17.57 17.10 -4.85
C GLY A 9 18.70 16.08 -4.92
N VAL A 10 18.38 14.81 -4.68
CA VAL A 10 19.30 13.71 -4.95
C VAL A 10 19.04 13.21 -6.36
N ARG A 11 19.80 13.75 -7.32
CA ARG A 11 20.06 13.07 -8.58
C ARG A 11 21.14 12.01 -8.33
N ARG A 12 20.77 10.74 -8.17
CA ARG A 12 21.67 9.61 -8.43
C ARG A 12 20.86 8.44 -8.99
N ALA A 13 21.26 8.02 -10.19
CA ALA A 13 20.81 6.83 -10.87
C ALA A 13 21.08 5.58 -10.02
N ILE A 14 20.06 4.76 -9.78
CA ILE A 14 20.20 3.39 -9.30
C ILE A 14 18.94 2.59 -9.67
N ALA A 15 19.18 1.50 -10.40
CA ALA A 15 18.31 0.34 -10.68
C ALA A 15 17.02 0.58 -11.49
N THR A 16 16.98 -0.04 -12.66
CA THR A 16 15.79 -0.32 -13.49
C THR A 16 14.94 -1.43 -12.87
N ASP A 17 14.51 -1.25 -11.62
CA ASP A 17 13.38 -1.99 -11.08
C ASP A 17 12.19 -1.02 -11.07
N PRO A 18 11.00 -1.40 -11.57
CA PRO A 18 9.83 -0.55 -11.40
C PRO A 18 9.66 -0.33 -9.91
N LEU A 19 9.81 0.93 -9.50
CA LEU A 19 9.45 1.38 -8.16
C LEU A 19 8.07 0.81 -7.84
N PRO A 20 7.85 0.26 -6.63
CA PRO A 20 6.52 -0.25 -6.29
C PRO A 20 5.51 0.86 -6.55
N ASP A 21 4.39 0.52 -7.18
CA ASP A 21 3.32 1.42 -7.66
C ASP A 21 2.77 2.37 -6.57
N THR A 22 3.21 2.21 -5.33
CA THR A 22 2.73 2.78 -4.08
C THR A 22 3.37 4.13 -3.70
N LEU A 23 4.42 4.57 -4.41
CA LEU A 23 5.23 5.72 -3.98
C LEU A 23 4.51 7.08 -3.97
N PHE A 24 3.37 7.22 -4.65
CA PHE A 24 2.57 8.46 -4.64
C PHE A 24 1.05 8.26 -4.61
N LYS A 25 0.58 7.04 -4.36
CA LYS A 25 -0.86 6.72 -4.42
C LYS A 25 -1.49 6.66 -3.03
N PRO A 26 -2.73 7.12 -2.86
CA PRO A 26 -3.45 6.88 -1.63
C PRO A 26 -3.62 5.37 -1.41
N ALA A 27 -3.14 4.89 -0.25
CA ALA A 27 -3.22 3.49 0.11
C ALA A 27 -3.59 3.30 1.59
N SER A 28 -4.01 2.10 1.94
CA SER A 28 -4.17 1.67 3.34
C SER A 28 -3.53 0.31 3.55
N ALA A 29 -2.89 0.12 4.70
CA ALA A 29 -2.20 -1.12 5.03
C ALA A 29 -2.77 -1.78 6.29
N LEU A 30 -2.75 -3.11 6.32
CA LEU A 30 -3.01 -3.92 7.51
C LEU A 30 -1.90 -4.95 7.68
N ARG A 31 -1.21 -4.93 8.82
CA ARG A 31 -0.32 -6.01 9.23
C ARG A 31 -1.04 -6.95 10.19
N HIS A 32 -1.02 -8.24 9.91
CA HIS A 32 -1.57 -9.28 10.77
C HIS A 32 -0.63 -10.49 10.83
N GLY A 33 0.04 -10.66 11.97
CA GLY A 33 1.08 -11.69 12.12
C GLY A 33 2.24 -11.47 11.16
N ALA A 34 2.56 -12.51 10.37
CA ALA A 34 3.59 -12.46 9.34
C ALA A 34 3.16 -11.71 8.07
N TYR A 35 1.86 -11.49 7.86
CA TYR A 35 1.36 -10.96 6.61
C TYR A 35 1.08 -9.45 6.67
N LYS A 36 1.34 -8.78 5.56
CA LYS A 36 0.93 -7.40 5.29
C LYS A 36 0.02 -7.38 4.08
N LEU A 37 -1.14 -6.75 4.23
CA LEU A 37 -2.02 -6.37 3.12
C LEU A 37 -1.83 -4.88 2.84
N LEU A 38 -1.74 -4.51 1.57
CA LEU A 38 -1.84 -3.14 1.10
C LEU A 38 -3.03 -3.02 0.14
N HIS A 39 -3.82 -1.96 0.29
CA HIS A 39 -4.94 -1.63 -0.59
C HIS A 39 -4.65 -0.30 -1.29
N ASP A 40 -4.63 -0.32 -2.62
CA ASP A 40 -4.51 0.85 -3.50
C ASP A 40 -5.92 1.40 -3.81
N TYR A 41 -6.17 2.67 -3.48
CA TYR A 41 -7.46 3.30 -3.72
C TYR A 41 -7.64 3.84 -5.15
N GLU A 42 -6.58 4.01 -5.93
CA GLU A 42 -6.68 4.43 -7.33
C GLU A 42 -7.10 3.27 -8.22
N THR A 43 -6.46 2.11 -8.03
CA THR A 43 -6.71 0.92 -8.85
C THR A 43 -7.70 -0.06 -8.22
N GLY A 44 -7.96 0.08 -6.92
CA GLY A 44 -8.77 -0.88 -6.15
C GLY A 44 -8.06 -2.20 -5.86
N ARG A 45 -6.79 -2.34 -6.26
CA ARG A 45 -6.00 -3.56 -6.10
C ARG A 45 -5.60 -3.80 -4.65
N ASP A 46 -5.48 -5.07 -4.32
CA ASP A 46 -4.93 -5.54 -3.05
C ASP A 46 -3.62 -6.29 -3.33
N GLU A 47 -2.60 -5.98 -2.53
CA GLU A 47 -1.28 -6.63 -2.55
C GLU A 47 -1.05 -7.32 -1.21
N LEU A 48 -0.43 -8.51 -1.24
CA LEU A 48 -0.21 -9.33 -0.05
C LEU A 48 1.24 -9.78 0.05
N TYR A 49 1.89 -9.48 1.17
CA TYR A 49 3.29 -9.82 1.42
C TYR A 49 3.45 -10.67 2.68
N ASP A 50 4.36 -11.65 2.63
CA ASP A 50 4.80 -12.43 3.79
C ASP A 50 6.08 -11.83 4.36
N LEU A 51 5.94 -10.93 5.33
CA LEU A 51 7.06 -10.22 5.95
C LEU A 51 8.00 -11.13 6.75
N ARG A 52 7.64 -12.39 7.00
CA ARG A 52 8.57 -13.33 7.66
C ARG A 52 9.62 -13.85 6.69
N ASN A 53 9.21 -14.12 5.45
CA ASN A 53 10.06 -14.72 4.43
C ASN A 53 10.52 -13.70 3.37
N ASP A 54 9.85 -12.56 3.30
CA ASP A 54 10.07 -11.50 2.32
C ASP A 54 9.90 -10.12 2.99
N LEU A 55 10.92 -9.72 3.77
CA LEU A 55 10.96 -8.41 4.42
C LEU A 55 11.03 -7.24 3.43
N GLY A 56 11.52 -7.49 2.22
CA GLY A 56 11.64 -6.48 1.17
C GLY A 56 10.33 -6.22 0.41
N GLU A 57 9.27 -6.97 0.69
CA GLU A 57 7.98 -6.87 -0.01
C GLU A 57 8.14 -7.02 -1.53
N LEU A 58 9.04 -7.93 -1.95
CA LEU A 58 9.41 -8.13 -3.35
C LEU A 58 8.41 -9.03 -4.10
N ARG A 59 7.66 -9.87 -3.38
CA ARG A 59 6.76 -10.85 -3.96
C ARG A 59 5.33 -10.64 -3.51
N ASP A 60 4.51 -10.14 -4.43
CA ASP A 60 3.06 -10.10 -4.24
C ASP A 60 2.47 -11.53 -4.29
N LEU A 61 1.81 -11.91 -3.20
CA LEU A 61 1.13 -13.19 -3.02
C LEU A 61 -0.38 -13.07 -3.20
N ALA A 62 -0.93 -11.89 -3.53
CA ALA A 62 -2.37 -11.66 -3.54
C ALA A 62 -3.11 -12.58 -4.51
N ALA A 63 -2.55 -12.80 -5.71
CA ALA A 63 -3.12 -13.68 -6.73
C ALA A 63 -3.02 -15.17 -6.35
N VAL A 64 -1.99 -15.55 -5.58
CA VAL A 64 -1.73 -16.93 -5.15
C VAL A 64 -2.57 -17.29 -3.92
N ASN A 65 -2.75 -16.35 -3.00
CA ASN A 65 -3.41 -16.54 -1.70
C ASN A 65 -4.70 -15.72 -1.57
N GLN A 66 -5.56 -15.77 -2.59
CA GLN A 66 -6.80 -14.97 -2.69
C GLN A 66 -7.70 -15.04 -1.46
N ARG A 67 -7.82 -16.23 -0.83
CA ARG A 67 -8.61 -16.41 0.39
C ARG A 67 -8.05 -15.60 1.57
N LEU A 68 -6.73 -15.60 1.74
CA LEU A 68 -6.06 -14.84 2.79
C LEU A 68 -6.16 -13.34 2.50
N THR A 69 -5.93 -12.94 1.24
CA THR A 69 -6.09 -11.56 0.77
C THR A 69 -7.49 -11.03 1.13
N ALA A 70 -8.56 -11.75 0.74
CA ALA A 70 -9.94 -11.36 1.04
C ALA A 70 -10.21 -11.27 2.55
N THR A 71 -9.68 -12.21 3.33
CA THR A 71 -9.83 -12.22 4.80
C THR A 71 -9.19 -10.97 5.43
N LEU A 72 -7.96 -10.65 5.03
CA LEU A 72 -7.28 -9.46 5.54
C LEU A 72 -7.94 -8.19 5.03
N ARG A 73 -8.47 -8.19 3.80
CA ARG A 73 -9.19 -7.05 3.24
C ARG A 73 -10.43 -6.71 4.05
N GLN A 74 -11.24 -7.72 4.39
CA GLN A 74 -12.40 -7.55 5.27
C GLN A 74 -12.01 -6.99 6.64
N ARG A 75 -10.89 -7.44 7.20
CA ARG A 75 -10.36 -6.94 8.47
C ARG A 75 -9.90 -5.50 8.38
N LEU A 76 -9.21 -5.13 7.29
CA LEU A 76 -8.80 -3.76 7.02
C LEU A 76 -10.03 -2.86 6.94
N ASP A 77 -11.04 -3.27 6.17
CA ASP A 77 -12.28 -2.52 6.02
C ASP A 77 -13.02 -2.34 7.36
N ALA A 78 -13.08 -3.39 8.19
CA ALA A 78 -13.67 -3.31 9.52
C ALA A 78 -12.89 -2.36 10.44
N ALA A 79 -11.55 -2.40 10.41
CA ALA A 79 -10.71 -1.50 11.19
C ALA A 79 -10.92 -0.04 10.79
N LEU A 80 -10.93 0.24 9.47
CA LEU A 80 -11.16 1.57 8.92
C LEU A 80 -12.55 2.12 9.30
N ARG A 81 -13.60 1.29 9.22
CA ARG A 81 -14.96 1.67 9.65
C ARG A 81 -15.00 1.99 11.15
N ARG A 82 -14.35 1.16 11.98
CA ARG A 82 -14.33 1.34 13.44
C ARG A 82 -13.73 2.69 13.84
N VAL A 83 -12.68 3.13 13.17
CA VAL A 83 -12.04 4.43 13.44
C VAL A 83 -12.64 5.59 12.64
N LYS A 84 -13.69 5.34 11.85
CA LYS A 84 -14.30 6.32 10.93
C LYS A 84 -13.24 6.99 10.02
N ALA A 85 -12.31 6.19 9.50
CA ALA A 85 -11.25 6.68 8.64
C ALA A 85 -11.83 7.36 7.39
N ARG A 86 -11.31 8.55 7.06
CA ARG A 86 -11.61 9.21 5.78
C ARG A 86 -10.95 8.41 4.66
N ARG A 87 -11.72 8.08 3.63
CA ARG A 87 -11.25 7.41 2.41
C ARG A 87 -11.11 8.44 1.29
N PRO A 88 -10.15 8.26 0.37
CA PRO A 88 -10.09 9.07 -0.84
C PRO A 88 -11.37 8.88 -1.66
N SER A 89 -11.88 9.96 -2.22
CA SER A 89 -12.87 9.92 -3.31
C SER A 89 -12.16 10.12 -4.63
N LYS A 90 -12.66 9.50 -5.70
CA LYS A 90 -12.14 9.73 -7.05
C LYS A 90 -12.25 11.22 -7.38
N ASN A 91 -11.18 11.81 -7.90
CA ASN A 91 -11.25 13.15 -8.47
C ASN A 91 -11.82 13.05 -9.90
N GLU A 92 -13.05 13.51 -10.10
CA GLU A 92 -13.72 13.47 -11.41
C GLU A 92 -13.09 14.41 -12.44
N GLN A 93 -12.28 15.38 -12.00
CA GLN A 93 -11.59 16.34 -12.86
C GLN A 93 -10.15 15.91 -13.21
N PHE A 94 -9.72 14.72 -12.77
CA PHE A 94 -8.38 14.24 -13.04
C PHE A 94 -8.17 13.99 -14.54
N GLN A 95 -7.23 14.72 -15.12
CA GLN A 95 -6.73 14.52 -16.48
C GLN A 95 -5.28 13.99 -16.36
N PRO A 96 -4.98 12.79 -16.90
CA PRO A 96 -3.68 12.14 -16.76
C PRO A 96 -2.58 12.81 -17.59
#